data_AF-A0A928A1G9-F1
#
_entry.id   AF-A0A928A1G9-F1
#
_cell.length_a   1.000
_cell.length_b   1.000
_cell.length_c   1.000
_cell.angle_alpha   90.00
_cell.angle_beta   90.00
_cell.angle_gamma   90.00
#
_symmetry.space_group_name_H-M   'P 1'
#
loop_
_entity.id
_entity.type
_entity.pdbx_description
1 polymer ?
#
loop_
_entity_poly.entity_id
_entity_poly.type
_entity_poly.pdbx_seq_one_letter_code
_entity_poly.pdbx_strand_id
1 'polypeptide(L)'
;MDEGIINVCQDLADRGIRVICAGLDNDFKGEPFSIMPQLLCLAEDVTKLTAICNVCGSNATRIQRIVNGIPASYDDPIIIVGASEAYEPRCRHCHEVRNKLKF
;
A
#
# COMPACT_ATOMS: atom_id res chain seq x y z
N MET A 1 1.50 11.77 -1.65
CA MET A 1 0.20 12.36 -2.05
C MET A 1 0.01 13.61 -1.22
N ASP A 2 -0.61 14.65 -1.77
CA ASP A 2 -0.82 15.93 -1.08
C ASP A 2 -1.78 15.74 0.11
N GLU A 3 -1.42 16.27 1.29
CA GLU A 3 -2.26 16.24 2.49
C GLU A 3 -3.56 17.03 2.32
N GLY A 4 -3.57 18.03 1.42
CA GLY A 4 -4.74 18.86 1.12
C GLY A 4 -5.95 18.06 0.62
N ILE A 5 -5.75 16.87 0.06
CA ILE A 5 -6.86 16.02 -0.42
C ILE A 5 -7.78 15.55 0.72
N ILE A 6 -7.26 15.41 1.95
CA ILE A 6 -8.08 15.02 3.11
C ILE A 6 -9.12 16.11 3.39
N ASN A 7 -8.68 17.36 3.39
CA ASN A 7 -9.57 18.51 3.60
C ASN A 7 -10.63 18.60 2.51
N VAL A 8 -10.27 18.31 1.26
CA VAL A 8 -11.23 18.27 0.14
C VAL A 8 -12.26 17.16 0.33
N CYS A 9 -11.83 15.95 0.71
CA CYS A 9 -12.74 14.83 0.98
C CYS A 9 -13.74 15.16 2.09
N GLN A 10 -13.28 15.78 3.19
CA GLN A 10 -14.12 16.16 4.31
C GLN A 10 -15.10 17.29 3.94
N ASP A 11 -14.65 18.36 3.28
CA ASP A 11 -15.54 19.46 2.82
C ASP A 11 -16.68 18.94 1.93
N LEU A 12 -16.36 18.05 0.99
CA LEU A 12 -17.36 17.47 0.11
C LEU A 12 -18.35 16.59 0.89
N ALA A 13 -17.86 15.78 1.83
CA ALA A 13 -18.70 14.95 2.69
C ALA A 13 -19.64 15.78 3.58
N ASP A 14 -19.13 16.85 4.22
CA ASP A 14 -19.90 17.79 5.04
C ASP A 14 -21.01 18.48 4.25
N ARG A 15 -20.81 18.66 2.94
CA ARG A 15 -21.81 19.21 2.01
C ARG A 15 -22.83 18.18 1.52
N GLY A 16 -22.81 16.96 2.07
CA GLY A 16 -23.71 15.87 1.73
C GLY A 16 -23.36 15.13 0.44
N ILE A 17 -22.15 15.32 -0.11
CA ILE A 17 -21.70 14.63 -1.32
C ILE A 17 -21.05 13.31 -0.93
N ARG A 18 -21.46 12.23 -1.60
CA ARG A 18 -20.82 10.92 -1.43
C ARG A 18 -19.42 10.93 -2.06
N VAL A 19 -18.39 10.81 -1.22
CA VAL A 19 -16.99 10.71 -1.65
C VAL A 19 -16.54 9.25 -1.64
N ILE A 20 -15.90 8.79 -2.72
CA ILE A 20 -15.34 7.44 -2.80
C ILE A 20 -13.84 7.58 -3.04
N CYS A 21 -13.04 7.12 -2.08
CA CYS A 21 -11.59 7.10 -2.17
C CYS A 21 -11.10 5.66 -2.40
N ALA A 22 -10.13 5.49 -3.30
CA ALA A 22 -9.47 4.22 -3.53
C ALA A 22 -7.95 4.43 -3.65
N GLY A 23 -7.18 3.54 -3.04
CA GLY A 23 -5.72 3.60 -3.13
C GLY A 23 -5.05 2.51 -2.31
N LEU A 24 -3.71 2.52 -2.35
CA LEU A 24 -2.89 1.59 -1.59
C LEU A 24 -2.88 1.99 -0.11
N ASP A 25 -3.06 1.00 0.76
CA ASP A 25 -2.95 1.15 2.21
C ASP A 25 -1.52 0.93 2.71
N ASN A 26 -0.74 0.12 2.00
CA ASN A 26 0.66 -0.14 2.30
C ASN A 26 1.59 0.07 1.09
N ASP A 27 2.82 0.49 1.37
CA ASP A 27 3.92 0.50 0.39
C ASP A 27 4.57 -0.90 0.26
N PHE A 28 5.60 -1.03 -0.57
CA PHE A 28 6.31 -2.30 -0.74
C PHE A 28 7.05 -2.77 0.51
N LYS A 29 7.42 -1.84 1.41
CA LYS A 29 8.03 -2.13 2.72
C LYS A 29 6.98 -2.66 3.70
N GLY A 30 5.70 -2.57 3.32
CA GLY A 30 4.58 -2.98 4.13
C GLY A 30 4.28 -2.01 5.27
N GLU A 31 4.63 -0.74 5.05
CA GLU A 31 4.38 0.39 5.92
C GLU A 31 3.18 1.20 5.40
N PRO A 32 2.52 2.01 6.24
CA PRO A 32 1.36 2.75 5.82
C PRO A 32 1.67 3.71 4.65
N PHE A 33 0.86 3.69 3.60
CA PHE A 33 1.16 4.45 2.38
C PHE A 33 0.62 5.89 2.46
N SER A 34 1.53 6.86 2.58
CA SER A 34 1.21 8.29 2.52
C SER A 34 0.05 8.65 3.47
N ILE A 35 -1.00 9.28 2.96
CA ILE A 35 -2.14 9.76 3.75
C ILE A 35 -3.27 8.74 3.91
N MET A 36 -3.15 7.54 3.33
CA MET A 36 -4.21 6.53 3.38
C MET A 36 -4.62 6.17 4.81
N PRO A 37 -3.72 6.09 5.81
CA PRO A 37 -4.12 5.80 7.20
C PRO A 37 -5.10 6.83 7.77
N GLN A 38 -4.90 8.11 7.45
CA GLN A 38 -5.80 9.17 7.91
C GLN A 38 -7.16 9.07 7.22
N LEU A 39 -7.19 8.81 5.91
CA LEU A 39 -8.44 8.59 5.19
C LEU A 39 -9.22 7.39 5.74
N LEU A 40 -8.53 6.30 6.10
CA LEU A 40 -9.16 5.12 6.70
C LEU A 40 -9.74 5.40 8.09
N CYS A 41 -9.14 6.30 8.87
CA CYS A 41 -9.66 6.68 10.18
C CYS A 41 -10.86 7.65 10.09
N LEU A 42 -10.93 8.48 9.05
CA LEU A 42 -11.97 9.49 8.88
C LEU A 42 -13.18 8.98 8.09
N ALA A 43 -13.03 7.95 7.27
CA ALA A 43 -14.11 7.43 6.43
C ALA A 43 -15.22 6.75 7.25
N GLU A 44 -16.48 6.95 6.86
CA GLU A 44 -17.64 6.27 7.43
C GLU A 44 -17.67 4.78 7.08
N ASP A 45 -17.22 4.42 5.87
CA ASP A 45 -17.17 3.04 5.37
C ASP A 45 -15.78 2.70 4.81
N VAL A 46 -15.22 1.58 5.27
CA VAL A 46 -13.91 1.08 4.82
C VAL A 46 -14.04 -0.33 4.26
N THR A 47 -13.68 -0.51 2.99
CA THR A 47 -13.56 -1.82 2.35
C THR A 47 -12.09 -2.11 2.04
N LYS A 48 -11.50 -3.11 2.73
CA LYS A 48 -10.14 -3.56 2.48
C LYS A 48 -10.13 -4.78 1.56
N LEU A 49 -9.68 -4.59 0.33
CA LEU A 49 -9.57 -5.67 -0.64
C LEU A 49 -8.31 -6.51 -0.42
N THR A 50 -8.41 -7.80 -0.74
CA THR A 50 -7.28 -8.74 -0.73
C THR A 50 -7.09 -9.34 -2.10
N ALA A 51 -5.84 -9.68 -2.44
CA ALA A 51 -5.51 -10.45 -3.64
C ALA A 51 -5.23 -11.92 -3.28
N ILE A 52 -4.75 -12.71 -4.25
CA ILE A 52 -4.26 -14.07 -4.04
C ILE A 52 -2.74 -14.07 -4.01
N CYS A 53 -2.14 -14.71 -3.02
CA CYS A 53 -0.69 -14.76 -2.85
C CYS A 53 -0.05 -15.55 -3.99
N ASN A 54 0.91 -14.93 -4.68
CA ASN A 54 1.60 -15.53 -5.82
C ASN A 54 2.52 -16.71 -5.43
N VAL A 55 2.82 -16.86 -4.13
CA VAL A 55 3.69 -17.93 -3.61
C VAL A 55 2.89 -19.12 -3.09
N CYS A 56 1.86 -18.87 -2.28
CA CYS A 56 1.16 -19.94 -1.54
C CYS A 56 -0.36 -19.99 -1.76
N GLY A 57 -0.93 -19.11 -2.59
CA GLY A 57 -2.36 -19.11 -2.91
C GLY A 57 -3.30 -18.61 -1.80
N SER A 58 -2.80 -18.24 -0.62
CA SER A 58 -3.62 -17.65 0.45
C SER A 58 -3.95 -16.18 0.20
N ASN A 59 -4.82 -15.59 1.03
CA ASN A 59 -5.17 -14.17 0.94
C ASN A 59 -3.92 -13.28 1.07
N ALA A 60 -3.68 -12.45 0.05
CA ALA A 60 -2.58 -11.51 -0.01
C ALA A 60 -3.01 -10.12 0.47
N THR A 61 -2.16 -9.54 1.31
CA THR A 61 -2.35 -8.22 1.94
C THR A 61 -1.12 -7.33 1.80
N ARG A 62 -0.11 -7.77 1.03
CA ARG A 62 1.16 -7.08 0.82
C ARG A 62 1.49 -7.07 -0.66
N ILE A 63 2.18 -6.02 -1.07
CA ILE A 63 2.78 -5.92 -2.40
C ILE A 63 4.27 -6.23 -2.24
N GLN A 64 4.71 -7.33 -2.84
CA GLN A 64 6.12 -7.66 -2.94
C GLN A 64 6.71 -6.90 -4.12
N ARG A 65 7.74 -6.08 -3.85
CA ARG A 65 8.59 -5.52 -4.90
C ARG A 65 9.78 -6.42 -5.13
N ILE A 66 10.02 -6.74 -6.40
CA ILE A 66 11.18 -7.50 -6.89
C ILE A 66 11.96 -6.58 -7.82
N VAL A 67 13.26 -6.42 -7.57
CA VAL A 67 14.17 -5.63 -8.40
C VAL A 67 15.28 -6.57 -8.85
N ASN A 68 15.47 -6.74 -10.16
CA ASN A 68 16.46 -7.67 -10.73
C ASN A 68 16.33 -9.11 -10.17
N GLY A 69 15.10 -9.58 -9.99
CA GLY A 69 14.80 -10.95 -9.55
C GLY A 69 14.95 -11.20 -8.04
N ILE A 70 15.32 -10.20 -7.24
CA ILE A 70 15.42 -10.31 -5.77
C ILE A 70 14.48 -9.34 -5.06
N PRO A 71 14.00 -9.68 -3.83
CA PRO A 71 13.19 -8.75 -3.03
C PRO A 71 13.89 -7.41 -2.85
N ALA A 72 13.14 -6.30 -2.93
CA ALA A 72 13.67 -4.97 -2.69
C ALA A 72 14.22 -4.84 -1.25
N SER A 73 15.24 -3.99 -1.09
CA SER A 73 15.76 -3.57 0.21
C SER A 73 14.82 -2.57 0.86
N TYR A 74 14.81 -2.56 2.19
CA TYR A 74 14.11 -1.55 2.99
C TYR A 74 14.58 -0.13 2.64
N ASP A 75 15.87 0.03 2.33
CA ASP A 75 16.47 1.33 2.01
C ASP A 75 16.26 1.76 0.55
N ASP A 76 15.67 0.90 -0.28
CA ASP A 76 15.40 1.24 -1.67
C ASP A 76 14.38 2.40 -1.74
N PRO A 77 14.60 3.38 -2.64
CA PRO A 77 13.64 4.46 -2.82
C PRO A 77 12.33 3.90 -3.36
N ILE A 78 11.21 4.50 -2.93
CA ILE A 78 9.86 4.06 -3.33
C ILE A 78 9.69 4.10 -4.86
N ILE A 79 10.34 5.05 -5.53
CA ILE A 79 10.32 5.23 -6.99
C ILE A 79 11.71 4.91 -7.55
N ILE A 80 11.79 3.98 -8.50
CA ILE A 80 13.02 3.65 -9.25
C ILE A 80 12.71 3.75 -10.74
N VAL A 81 13.56 4.45 -11.50
CA VAL A 81 13.45 4.56 -12.96
C VAL A 81 14.55 3.73 -13.60
N GLY A 82 14.21 2.84 -14.54
CA GLY A 82 15.19 2.13 -15.37
C GLY A 82 15.66 0.75 -14.89
N ALA A 83 15.13 0.22 -13.78
CA ALA A 83 15.37 -1.16 -13.35
C ALA A 83 14.24 -2.09 -13.82
N SER A 84 14.52 -3.39 -14.02
CA SER A 84 13.46 -4.39 -14.18
C SER A 84 12.82 -4.64 -12.82
N GLU A 85 11.76 -3.89 -12.56
CA GLU A 85 10.93 -4.04 -11.37
C GLU A 85 9.66 -4.81 -11.69
N ALA A 86 9.28 -5.71 -10.77
CA ALA A 86 8.02 -6.41 -10.78
C ALA A 86 7.35 -6.27 -9.41
N TYR A 87 6.02 -6.19 -9.43
CA TYR A 87 5.19 -6.15 -8.24
C TYR A 87 4.26 -7.36 -8.26
N GLU A 88 4.21 -8.10 -7.16
CA GLU A 88 3.32 -9.24 -7.03
C GLU A 88 2.62 -9.28 -5.66
N PRO A 89 1.36 -9.74 -5.59
CA PRO A 89 0.66 -9.87 -4.33
C PRO A 89 1.24 -11.01 -3.49
N ARG A 90 1.54 -10.74 -2.22
CA ARG A 90 1.96 -11.75 -1.25
C ARG A 90 1.16 -11.67 0.05
N CYS A 91 1.00 -12.82 0.70
CA CYS A 91 0.52 -12.86 2.08
C CYS A 91 1.62 -12.37 3.03
N ARG A 92 1.25 -12.10 4.28
CA ARG A 92 2.18 -11.63 5.32
C ARG A 92 3.40 -12.54 5.51
N HIS A 93 3.21 -13.86 5.38
CA HIS A 93 4.26 -14.85 5.61
C HIS A 93 5.26 -14.95 4.45
N CYS A 94 4.81 -14.72 3.21
CA CYS A 94 5.65 -14.79 2.02
C CYS A 94 6.26 -13.44 1.63
N HIS A 95 5.81 -12.34 2.25
CA HIS A 95 6.34 -11.00 1.98
C HIS A 95 7.73 -10.84 2.61
N GLU A 96 8.69 -10.43 1.80
CA GLU A 96 10.09 -10.29 2.17
C GLU A 96 10.58 -8.90 1.82
N VAL A 97 11.24 -8.27 2.78
CA VAL A 97 11.93 -6.98 2.60
C VAL A 97 13.33 -7.16 3.15
N ARG A 98 14.35 -7.04 2.29
CA ARG A 98 15.75 -7.18 2.72
C ARG A 98 16.11 -6.01 3.64
N ASN A 99 17.03 -6.24 4.57
CA ASN A 99 17.49 -5.24 5.55
C ASN A 99 16.40 -4.65 6.47
N LYS A 100 15.18 -5.18 6.47
CA LYS A 100 14.16 -4.77 7.43
C LYS A 100 14.48 -5.35 8.80
N LEU A 101 14.63 -4.50 9.81
CA LEU A 101 14.82 -4.92 11.19
C LEU A 101 13.64 -5.81 11.63
N LYS A 102 13.97 -6.99 12.18
CA LYS A 102 13.01 -7.89 12.83
C LYS A 102 13.24 -7.76 14.33
N PHE A 103 12.26 -7.18 15.03
CA PHE A 103 12.21 -7.15 16.49
C PHE A 103 11.68 -8.48 17.02
#